data_AF-A0AAI8BAQ3-F1
#
_entry.id   AF-A0AAI8BAQ3-F1
#
_cell.length_a   1.000
_cell.length_b   1.000
_cell.length_c   1.000
_cell.angle_alpha   90.00
_cell.angle_beta   90.00
_cell.angle_gamma   90.00
#
_symmetry.space_group_name_H-M   'P 1'
#
loop_
_entity.id
_entity.type
_entity.pdbx_description
1 polymer ?
#
loop_
_entity_poly.entity_id
_entity_poly.type
_entity_poly.pdbx_seq_one_letter_code
_entity_poly.pdbx_strand_id
1 'polypeptide(L)' 'MYLLSRLFLFLTKSPEQRAREHADAYLSGASDLYDLEFRMRKLDREAALERS' A
#
# COMPACT_ATOMS: atom_id res chain seq x y z
N MET A 1 -17.71 17.00 -19.61
CA MET A 1 -18.11 16.14 -18.48
C MET A 1 -16.87 15.50 -17.86
N TYR A 2 -16.11 16.25 -17.05
CA TYR A 2 -14.82 15.81 -16.48
C TYR A 2 -14.90 15.43 -14.99
N LEU A 3 -16.02 15.77 -14.33
CA LEU A 3 -16.21 15.50 -12.90
C LEU A 3 -16.45 14.01 -12.64
N LEU A 4 -17.24 13.36 -13.51
CA LEU A 4 -17.50 11.91 -13.46
C LEU A 4 -16.22 11.10 -13.73
N SER A 5 -15.37 11.51 -14.68
CA SER A 5 -14.08 10.84 -14.92
C SER A 5 -13.12 10.93 -13.74
N ARG A 6 -13.09 12.04 -13.00
CA ARG A 6 -12.26 12.17 -11.79
C ARG A 6 -12.78 11.32 -10.65
N LEU A 7 -14.11 11.26 -10.45
CA LEU A 7 -14.70 10.31 -9.50
C LEU A 7 -14.39 8.87 -9.91
N PHE A 8 -14.49 8.53 -11.21
CA PHE A 8 -14.16 7.20 -11.70
C PHE A 8 -12.68 6.88 -11.48
N LEU A 9 -11.75 7.81 -11.75
CA LEU A 9 -10.32 7.65 -11.48
C LEU A 9 -10.03 7.45 -9.99
N PHE A 10 -10.72 8.19 -9.13
CA PHE A 10 -10.61 8.08 -7.68
C PHE A 10 -11.21 6.77 -7.15
N LEU A 11 -12.25 6.26 -7.82
CA LEU A 11 -12.91 4.98 -7.53
C LEU A 11 -12.11 3.79 -8.10
N THR A 12 -11.38 3.99 -9.21
CA THR A 12 -10.51 2.97 -9.83
C THR A 12 -9.11 2.91 -9.23
N LYS A 13 -8.67 3.94 -8.49
CA LYS A 13 -7.59 3.75 -7.50
C LYS A 13 -8.18 2.89 -6.39
N SER A 14 -8.21 1.59 -6.66
CA SER A 14 -8.71 0.58 -5.75
C SER A 14 -8.05 0.79 -4.39
N PRO A 15 -8.76 0.61 -3.26
CA PRO A 15 -8.16 0.67 -1.93
C PRO A 15 -6.87 -0.18 -1.85
N GLU A 16 -6.80 -1.28 -2.59
CA GLU A 16 -5.57 -2.08 -2.76
C GLU A 16 -4.40 -1.31 -3.40
N GLN A 17 -4.63 -0.49 -4.42
CA GLN A 17 -3.56 0.32 -5.02
C GLN A 17 -3.03 1.35 -4.02
N ARG A 18 -3.90 1.93 -3.21
CA ARG A 18 -3.50 2.91 -2.18
C ARG A 18 -2.74 2.25 -1.04
N ALA A 19 -3.18 1.07 -0.60
CA ALA A 19 -2.48 0.25 0.38
C ALA A 19 -1.09 -0.16 -0.15
N ARG A 20 -1.00 -0.51 -1.44
CA ARG A 20 0.25 -0.89 -2.07
C ARG A 20 1.22 0.28 -2.24
N GLU A 21 0.74 1.45 -2.67
CA GLU A 21 1.54 2.68 -2.72
C GLU A 21 2.10 3.05 -1.34
N HIS A 22 1.30 2.88 -0.28
CA HIS A 22 1.74 3.11 1.10
C HIS A 22 2.80 2.08 1.55
N ALA A 23 2.60 0.81 1.21
CA ALA A 23 3.55 -0.26 1.48
C ALA A 23 4.90 -0.03 0.76
N ASP A 24 4.87 0.33 -0.52
CA ASP A 24 6.06 0.61 -1.31
C ASP A 24 6.82 1.81 -0.76
N ALA A 25 6.13 2.89 -0.36
CA ALA A 25 6.76 4.02 0.31
C ALA A 25 7.42 3.62 1.64
N TYR A 26 6.74 2.78 2.43
CA TYR A 26 7.27 2.27 3.70
C TYR A 26 8.51 1.39 3.52
N LEU A 27 8.54 0.54 2.50
CA LEU A 27 9.67 -0.31 2.15
C LEU A 27 10.84 0.47 1.54
N SER A 28 10.56 1.48 0.72
CA SER A 28 11.59 2.34 0.09
C SER A 28 12.42 3.13 1.09
N GLY A 29 11.88 3.39 2.28
CA GLY A 29 12.58 4.07 3.36
C GLY A 29 13.49 3.16 4.19
N ALA A 30 13.72 1.92 3.78
CA ALA A 30 14.59 0.99 4.48
C ALA A 30 16.05 1.44 4.34
N SER A 31 16.76 1.54 5.47
CA SER A 31 18.19 1.91 5.49
C SER A 31 19.08 0.74 5.10
N ASP A 32 18.69 -0.47 5.51
CA ASP A 32 19.51 -1.68 5.42
C ASP A 32 18.64 -2.91 5.12
N LEU A 33 19.26 -4.00 4.69
CA LEU A 33 18.56 -5.25 4.35
C LEU A 33 17.71 -5.77 5.53
N TYR A 34 18.24 -5.71 6.75
CA TYR A 34 17.52 -6.15 7.96
C TYR A 34 16.30 -5.28 8.27
N ASP A 35 16.41 -3.97 8.05
CA ASP A 35 15.29 -3.04 8.23
C ASP A 35 14.21 -3.31 7.17
N LEU A 36 14.60 -3.59 5.92
CA LEU A 36 13.69 -4.01 4.86
C LEU A 36 12.94 -5.30 5.22
N GLU A 37 13.66 -6.34 5.67
CA GLU A 37 13.05 -7.62 6.07
C GLU A 37 12.07 -7.47 7.24
N PHE A 38 12.42 -6.62 8.22
CA PHE A 38 11.55 -6.34 9.36
C PHE A 38 10.27 -5.64 8.90
N ARG A 39 10.40 -4.62 8.05
CA ARG A 39 9.26 -3.88 7.50
C ARG A 39 8.37 -4.76 6.64
N MET A 40 8.93 -5.63 5.80
CA MET A 40 8.17 -6.62 5.04
C MET A 40 7.39 -7.57 5.94
N ARG A 41 8.04 -8.13 6.98
CA ARG A 41 7.36 -9.01 7.94
C ARG A 41 6.24 -8.32 8.71
N LYS A 42 6.42 -7.04 9.03
CA LYS A 42 5.38 -6.25 9.68
C LYS A 42 4.16 -6.11 8.75
N LEU A 43 4.41 -5.75 7.49
CA LEU A 43 3.37 -5.54 6.49
C LEU A 43 2.59 -6.83 6.18
N ASP A 44 3.29 -7.96 6.14
CA ASP A 44 2.70 -9.30 5.98
C ASP A 44 1.77 -9.67 7.15
N ARG A 45 2.18 -9.37 8.40
CA ARG A 45 1.33 -9.56 9.59
C ARG A 45 0.09 -8.68 9.58
N GLU A 46 0.24 -7.41 9.21
CA GLU A 46 -0.89 -6.48 9.10
C GLU A 46 -1.88 -6.95 8.03
N ALA A 47 -1.39 -7.42 6.88
CA ALA A 47 -2.23 -7.99 5.82
C ALA A 47 -2.93 -9.30 6.25
N ALA A 48 -2.28 -10.13 7.08
CA ALA A 48 -2.88 -11.34 7.63
C ALA A 48 -4.01 -11.04 8.62
N LEU A 49 -3.87 -9.98 9.44
CA LEU A 49 -4.89 -9.51 10.38
C LEU A 49 -6.07 -8.82 9.67
N GLU A 50 -5.83 -8.10 8.56
CA GLU A 50 -6.92 -7.52 7.76
C GLU A 50 -7.76 -8.57 7.02
N ARG A 51 -7.18 -9.74 6.75
CA ARG A 51 -7.86 -10.84 6.03
C ARG A 51 -8.62 -11.81 6.95
N SER A 52 -8.44 -11.72 8.27
CA SER A 52 -9.11 -12.57 9.28
C SER A 52 -10.37 -11.93 9.83
#